data_AF-A0A382FHG3-F1
#
_entry.id   AF-A0A382FHG3-F1
#
_cell.length_a   1.000
_cell.length_b   1.000
_cell.length_c   1.000
_cell.angle_alpha   90.00
_cell.angle_beta   90.00
_cell.angle_gamma   90.00
#
_symmetry.space_group_name_H-M   'P 1'
#
loop_
_entity.id
_entity.type
_entity.pdbx_description
1 polymer ?
#
loop_
_entity_poly.entity_id
_entity_poly.type
_entity_poly.pdbx_seq_one_letter_code
_entity_poly.pdbx_strand_id
1 'polypeptide(L)' 'MKQYIMGMITGASLIACVFMFMGATDGGSGRYSHYRDSDNSFNIINTATGEIWKRGIVRAKN' A
#
# COMPACT_ATOMS: atom_id res chain seq x y z
N MET A 1 -40.27 -12.27 6.28
CA MET A 1 -39.26 -13.32 6.01
C MET A 1 -38.10 -12.84 5.12
N LYS A 2 -38.37 -12.24 3.95
CA LYS A 2 -37.32 -11.84 2.99
C LYS A 2 -36.27 -10.84 3.53
N GLN A 3 -36.68 -9.92 4.39
CA GLN A 3 -35.80 -8.88 4.94
C GLN A 3 -34.77 -9.41 5.95
N TYR A 4 -35.13 -10.46 6.71
CA TYR A 4 -34.20 -11.13 7.63
C TYR A 4 -33.07 -11.83 6.88
N ILE A 5 -33.38 -12.45 5.73
CA ILE A 5 -32.39 -13.10 4.87
C ILE A 5 -31.45 -12.05 4.25
N MET A 6 -31.97 -10.91 3.81
CA MET A 6 -31.13 -9.81 3.30
C MET A 6 -30.19 -9.28 4.38
N GLY A 7 -30.67 -9.09 5.62
CA GLY A 7 -29.83 -8.64 6.73
C GLY A 7 -28.70 -9.61 7.09
N MET A 8 -28.97 -10.91 7.04
CA MET A 8 -27.93 -11.93 7.27
C MET A 8 -26.86 -11.92 6.18
N ILE A 9 -27.24 -11.76 4.91
CA ILE A 9 -26.30 -11.70 3.79
C ILE A 9 -25.44 -10.44 3.87
N THR A 10 -26.05 -9.28 4.13
CA THR A 10 -25.33 -8.01 4.28
C THR A 10 -24.39 -8.03 5.50
N GLY A 11 -24.85 -8.60 6.62
CA GLY A 11 -24.00 -8.76 7.81
C GLY A 11 -22.81 -9.69 7.58
N ALA A 12 -23.02 -10.85 6.95
CA ALA A 12 -21.97 -11.81 6.65
C ALA A 12 -20.94 -11.27 5.65
N SER A 13 -21.38 -10.55 4.62
CA SER A 13 -20.50 -9.92 3.63
C SER A 13 -19.64 -8.82 4.24
N LEU A 14 -20.18 -7.99 5.13
CA LEU A 14 -19.40 -6.97 5.85
C LEU A 14 -18.32 -7.59 6.74
N ILE A 15 -18.65 -8.64 7.49
CA ILE A 15 -17.67 -9.35 8.34
C ILE A 15 -16.57 -9.97 7.48
N ALA A 16 -16.93 -10.63 6.37
CA ALA A 16 -15.96 -11.20 5.44
C ALA A 16 -15.02 -10.13 4.85
N CYS A 17 -15.56 -8.97 4.44
CA CYS A 17 -14.75 -7.85 3.95
C CYS A 17 -13.78 -7.36 5.02
N VAL A 18 -14.20 -7.22 6.27
CA VAL A 18 -13.31 -6.82 7.37
C VAL A 18 -12.13 -7.79 7.47
N PHE A 19 -12.37 -9.11 7.47
CA PHE A 19 -11.27 -10.08 7.54
C PHE A 19 -10.36 -10.08 6.30
N MET A 20 -10.92 -9.90 5.10
CA MET A 20 -10.13 -9.81 3.86
C MET A 20 -9.23 -8.57 3.83
N PHE A 21 -9.69 -7.45 4.38
CA PHE A 21 -8.94 -6.18 4.36
C PHE A 21 -8.12 -5.92 5.64
N MET A 22 -8.40 -6.60 6.76
CA MET A 22 -7.63 -6.49 8.01
C MET A 22 -6.16 -6.89 7.82
N GLY A 23 -5.89 -7.90 6.98
CA GLY A 23 -4.54 -8.33 6.63
C GLY A 23 -3.93 -7.63 5.41
N ALA A 24 -4.71 -6.82 4.68
CA ALA A 24 -4.25 -6.18 3.44
C ALA A 24 -3.34 -4.96 3.69
N THR A 25 -3.24 -4.48 4.92
CA THR A 25 -2.34 -3.37 5.30
C THR A 25 -0.89 -3.82 5.53
N ASP A 26 -0.64 -5.10 5.80
CA ASP A 26 0.71 -5.62 6.07
C ASP A 26 1.52 -5.92 4.80
N GLY A 27 1.03 -5.48 3.64
CA GLY A 27 1.71 -5.53 2.35
C GLY A 27 2.74 -4.42 2.17
N GLY A 28 3.74 -4.34 3.05
CA GLY A 28 5.07 -3.87 2.68
C GLY A 28 5.21 -2.46 2.08
N SER A 29 4.47 -1.46 2.57
CA SER A 29 4.99 -0.08 2.46
C SER A 29 5.80 0.21 3.72
N GLY A 30 7.07 -0.19 3.70
CA GLY A 30 8.02 0.36 4.65
C GLY A 30 7.89 1.88 4.65
N ARG A 31 8.13 2.54 5.79
CA ARG A 31 8.11 4.02 5.92
C ARG A 31 8.85 4.72 4.78
N TYR A 32 9.79 4.03 4.16
CA TYR A 32 10.52 4.45 2.98
C TYR A 32 10.26 3.47 1.83
N SER A 33 9.82 4.00 0.68
CA SER A 33 9.76 3.28 -0.58
C SER A 33 10.82 3.83 -1.53
N HIS A 34 11.45 2.96 -2.32
CA HIS A 34 12.53 3.32 -3.23
C HIS A 34 12.08 3.10 -4.66
N TYR A 35 12.28 4.09 -5.53
CA TYR A 35 12.04 3.95 -6.95
C TYR A 35 13.15 4.62 -7.76
N ARG A 36 13.37 4.11 -8.97
CA ARG A 36 14.33 4.67 -9.92
C ARG A 36 13.57 5.48 -10.96
N ASP A 37 14.01 6.71 -11.17
CA ASP A 37 13.44 7.60 -12.17
C ASP A 37 14.15 7.41 -13.53
N SER A 38 13.55 7.93 -14.59
CA SER A 38 13.99 7.89 -15.97
C SER A 38 15.41 8.45 -16.20
N ASP A 39 15.87 9.33 -15.32
CA ASP A 39 17.23 9.88 -15.28
C ASP A 39 18.24 8.97 -14.52
N ASN A 40 17.84 7.73 -14.19
CA ASN A 40 18.62 6.78 -13.39
C ASN A 40 18.95 7.29 -11.96
N SER A 41 18.24 8.31 -11.48
CA SER A 41 18.36 8.78 -10.11
C SER A 41 17.67 7.82 -9.13
N PHE A 42 18.22 7.73 -7.91
CA PHE A 42 17.66 6.92 -6.85
C PHE A 42 16.82 7.82 -5.94
N ASN A 43 15.52 7.56 -5.88
CA ASN A 43 14.58 8.33 -5.09
C ASN A 43 14.05 7.50 -3.94
N ILE A 44 13.98 8.12 -2.77
CA ILE A 44 13.42 7.56 -1.55
C ILE A 44 12.23 8.44 -1.19
N ILE A 45 11.03 7.85 -1.12
CA ILE A 45 9.83 8.53 -0.65
C ILE A 45 9.44 8.04 0.74
N ASN A 46 9.21 8.98 1.66
CA ASN A 46 8.58 8.69 2.93
C ASN A 46 7.07 8.55 2.71
N THR A 47 6.52 7.35 2.84
CA THR A 47 5.10 7.07 2.59
C THR A 47 4.19 7.68 3.66
N ALA A 48 4.73 8.09 4.81
CA ALA A 48 3.98 8.73 5.89
C ALA A 48 3.93 10.26 5.78
N THR A 49 4.98 10.91 5.27
CA THR A 49 5.05 12.39 5.17
C THR A 49 4.94 12.92 3.75
N GLY A 50 5.11 12.07 2.73
CA GLY A 50 5.16 12.49 1.32
C GLY A 50 6.47 13.17 0.93
N GLU A 51 7.45 13.25 1.83
CA GLU A 51 8.77 13.83 1.53
C GLU A 51 9.58 12.90 0.62
N ILE A 52 10.22 13.49 -0.39
CA ILE A 52 11.04 12.76 -1.37
C ILE A 52 12.48 13.24 -1.25
N TRP A 53 13.39 12.32 -0.99
CA TRP A 53 14.83 12.57 -1.07
C TRP A 53 15.39 11.95 -2.34
N LYS A 54 16.01 12.80 -3.16
CA LYS A 54 16.69 12.42 -4.39
C LYS A 54 18.18 12.34 -4.14
N ARG A 55 18.78 11.15 -4.31
CA ARG A 55 20.24 11.02 -4.36
C ARG A 55 20.69 11.00 -5.81
N GLY A 56 21.52 11.97 -6.17
CA GLY A 56 22.05 12.14 -7.53
C GLY A 56 22.76 10.89 -8.07
N ILE A 57 22.90 10.85 -9.39
CA ILE A 57 23.34 9.73 -10.25
C ILE A 57 24.34 8.80 -9.54
N VAL A 58 23.92 7.56 -9.27
CA VAL A 58 24.84 6.50 -8.83
C VAL A 58 25.59 6.01 -10.07
N ARG A 59 26.74 6.63 -10.37
CA ARG A 59 27.64 6.15 -11.42
C ARG A 59 28.24 4.84 -10.94
N ALA A 60 27.79 3.72 -11.50
CA ALA A 60 28.42 2.42 -11.27
C ALA A 60 29.91 2.53 -11.65
N LYS A 61 30.81 2.29 -10.69
CA LYS A 61 32.23 2.08 -10.99
C LYS A 61 32.34 0.65 -11.52
N ASN A 62 32.68 0.52 -12.80
CA ASN A 62 33.29 -0.71 -13.33
C ASN A 62 34.64 -0.94 -12.66
#